data_AF-A0AAD2X6U1-F1
#
_entry.id   AF-A0AAD2X6U1-F1
#
_cell.length_a   1.000
_cell.length_b   1.000
_cell.length_c   1.000
_cell.angle_alpha   90.00
_cell.angle_beta   90.00
_cell.angle_gamma   90.00
#
_symmetry.space_group_name_H-M   'P 1'
#
loop_
_entity.id
_entity.type
_entity.pdbx_description
1 polymer ?
#
loop_
_entity_poly.entity_id
_entity_poly.type
_entity_poly.pdbx_seq_one_letter_code
_entity_poly.pdbx_strand_id
1 'polypeptide(L)' 'MLISVELVLNSADINFAVFNRILFPEQLEGFFFTLFSIGISAAETAVAIAIIINVYRNFGSDQVNSIENMKL' A
#
# COMPACT_ATOMS: atom_id res chain seq x y z
N MET A 1 -2.78 5.32 -9.46
CA MET A 1 -2.63 3.90 -9.07
C MET A 1 -2.36 3.71 -7.59
N LEU A 2 -1.47 4.49 -6.95
CA LEU A 2 -1.13 4.32 -5.52
C LEU A 2 -2.37 4.26 -4.60
N ILE A 3 -3.29 5.23 -4.70
CA ILE A 3 -4.52 5.24 -3.90
C ILE A 3 -5.37 3.98 -4.09
N SER A 4 -5.41 3.42 -5.30
CA SER A 4 -6.15 2.19 -5.56
C SER A 4 -5.54 0.99 -4.84
N VAL A 5 -4.21 0.93 -4.73
CA VAL A 5 -3.50 -0.11 -3.97
C VAL A 5 -3.76 0.04 -2.47
N GLU A 6 -3.66 1.26 -1.95
CA GLU A 6 -3.96 1.55 -0.53
C GLU A 6 -5.40 1.17 -0.16
N LEU A 7 -6.36 1.33 -1.06
CA LEU A 7 -7.75 0.91 -0.83
C LEU A 7 -7.89 -0.62 -0.74
N VAL A 8 -7.14 -1.37 -1.55
CA VAL A 8 -7.14 -2.84 -1.50
C VAL A 8 -6.48 -3.33 -0.20
N LEU A 9 -5.37 -2.71 0.21
CA LEU A 9 -4.69 -3.04 1.47
C LEU A 9 -5.59 -2.75 2.68
N ASN A 10 -6.25 -1.58 2.71
CA ASN A 10 -7.24 -1.27 3.75
C ASN A 10 -8.42 -2.26 3.77
N SER A 11 -8.86 -2.72 2.60
CA SER A 11 -9.90 -3.76 2.53
C SER A 11 -9.43 -5.08 3.15
N ALA A 12 -8.19 -5.48 2.94
CA ALA A 12 -7.60 -6.66 3.57
C ALA A 12 -7.51 -6.50 5.09
N ASP A 13 -7.07 -5.32 5.56
CA ASP A 13 -6.93 -4.99 6.98
C ASP A 13 -8.26 -5.06 7.73
N ILE A 14 -9.34 -4.54 7.13
CA ILE A 14 -10.69 -4.63 7.67
C ILE A 14 -11.13 -6.10 7.76
N ASN A 15 -10.85 -6.92 6.74
CA ASN A 15 -11.19 -8.33 6.76
C ASN A 15 -10.45 -9.06 7.90
N PHE A 16 -9.16 -8.78 8.13
CA PHE A 16 -8.42 -9.38 9.25
C PHE A 16 -9.02 -9.02 10.61
N ALA A 17 -9.38 -7.76 10.82
CA ALA A 17 -10.01 -7.30 12.06
C ALA A 17 -11.39 -7.95 12.26
N VAL A 18 -12.22 -8.02 11.21
CA VAL A 18 -13.56 -8.61 11.25
C VAL A 18 -13.49 -10.12 11.48
N PHE A 19 -12.61 -10.84 10.77
CA PHE A 19 -12.45 -12.28 10.93
C PHE A 19 -11.97 -12.64 12.33
N ASN A 20 -11.02 -11.87 12.88
CA ASN A 20 -10.59 -12.08 14.25
C ASN A 20 -11.74 -11.88 15.23
N ARG A 21 -12.52 -10.80 15.07
CA ARG A 21 -13.66 -10.51 15.95
C ARG A 21 -14.76 -11.57 15.89
N ILE A 22 -15.04 -12.12 14.70
CA ILE A 22 -16.16 -13.05 14.49
C ILE A 22 -15.76 -14.51 14.79
N LEU A 23 -14.60 -14.95 14.31
CA LEU A 23 -14.20 -16.36 14.37
C LEU A 23 -13.37 -16.68 15.61
N PHE A 24 -12.60 -15.71 16.12
CA PHE A 24 -11.59 -15.91 17.14
C PHE A 24 -11.54 -14.77 18.19
N PRO A 25 -12.66 -14.47 18.87
CA PRO A 25 -12.81 -13.26 19.69
C PRO A 25 -11.86 -13.15 20.90
N GLU A 26 -11.29 -14.26 21.37
CA GLU A 26 -10.34 -14.30 22.48
C GLU A 26 -8.86 -14.27 22.02
N GLN A 27 -8.62 -14.38 20.71
CA GLN A 27 -7.28 -14.40 20.13
C GLN A 27 -7.01 -13.04 19.50
N LEU A 28 -5.80 -12.51 19.66
CA LEU A 28 -5.44 -11.18 19.17
C LEU A 28 -4.63 -11.20 17.86
N GLU A 29 -4.37 -12.37 17.31
CA GLU A 29 -3.47 -12.58 16.16
C GLU A 29 -3.90 -11.78 14.93
N GLY A 30 -5.19 -11.72 14.63
CA GLY A 30 -5.68 -10.93 13.50
C GLY A 30 -5.58 -9.42 13.73
N PHE A 31 -5.76 -8.94 14.97
CA PHE A 31 -5.50 -7.53 15.29
C PHE A 31 -4.01 -7.18 15.17
N PHE A 32 -3.11 -8.05 15.62
CA PHE A 32 -1.67 -7.86 15.45
C PHE A 32 -1.30 -7.80 13.96
N PHE A 33 -1.82 -8.72 13.15
CA PHE A 33 -1.54 -8.73 11.71
C PHE A 33 -2.03 -7.46 11.02
N THR A 34 -3.24 -6.98 11.34
CA THR A 34 -3.76 -5.69 10.86
C THR A 34 -2.82 -4.53 11.21
N LEU A 35 -2.34 -4.44 12.46
CA LEU A 35 -1.44 -3.35 12.86
C LEU A 35 -0.10 -3.38 12.12
N PHE A 36 0.47 -4.57 11.92
CA PHE A 36 1.70 -4.73 11.13
C PHE A 36 1.47 -4.35 9.66
N SER A 37 0.35 -4.79 9.08
CA SER A 37 -0.03 -4.48 7.70
C SER A 37 -0.17 -2.98 7.46
N ILE A 38 -0.82 -2.24 8.37
CA ILE A 38 -0.90 -0.77 8.33
C ILE A 38 0.51 -0.14 8.34
N GLY A 39 1.41 -0.65 9.19
CA GLY A 39 2.80 -0.20 9.23
C GLY A 39 3.55 -0.43 7.92
N ILE A 40 3.32 -1.57 7.27
CA ILE A 40 3.90 -1.91 5.96
C ILE A 40 3.31 -0.99 4.87
N SER A 41 1.99 -0.76 4.87
CA SER A 41 1.31 0.16 3.93
C SER A 41 1.89 1.57 4.03
N ALA A 42 2.15 2.06 5.26
CA ALA A 42 2.79 3.35 5.48
C ALA A 42 4.21 3.41 4.90
N ALA A 43 5.00 2.35 5.07
CA ALA A 43 6.35 2.25 4.51
C ALA A 43 6.32 2.18 2.97
N GLU A 44 5.41 1.40 2.40
CA GLU A 44 5.19 1.30 0.95
C GLU A 44 4.84 2.67 0.35
N THR A 45 3.82 3.34 0.90
CA THR A 45 3.40 4.67 0.44
C THR A 45 4.56 5.67 0.46
N ALA A 46 5.39 5.67 1.51
CA ALA A 46 6.56 6.55 1.59
C ALA A 46 7.56 6.29 0.45
N VAL A 47 7.86 5.01 0.17
CA VAL A 47 8.76 4.62 -0.94
C VAL A 47 8.14 4.95 -2.29
N ALA A 48 6.85 4.66 -2.50
CA ALA A 48 6.15 4.94 -3.74
C ALA A 48 6.14 6.44 -4.06
N ILE A 49 5.87 7.29 -3.07
CA ILE A 49 5.92 8.76 -3.24
C ILE A 49 7.34 9.21 -3.58
N ALA A 50 8.37 8.67 -2.92
CA ALA A 50 9.76 9.01 -3.23
C ALA A 50 10.12 8.67 -4.70
N ILE A 51 9.66 7.53 -5.19
CA ILE A 51 9.84 7.12 -6.59
C ILE A 51 9.09 8.08 -7.53
N ILE A 52 7.81 8.38 -7.26
CA ILE A 52 7.00 9.30 -8.08
C ILE A 52 7.67 10.67 -8.18
N ILE A 53 8.16 11.22 -7.06
CA ILE A 53 8.87 12.50 -7.05
C ILE A 53 10.15 12.42 -7.89
N ASN A 54 10.92 11.33 -7.76
CA ASN A 54 12.14 11.16 -8.53
C ASN A 54 11.86 11.07 -10.03
N VAL A 55 10.82 10.32 -10.44
CA VAL A 55 10.39 10.24 -11.84
C VAL A 55 9.96 11.61 -12.35
N TYR A 56 9.13 12.34 -11.60
CA TYR A 56 8.70 13.67 -11.97
C TYR A 56 9.88 14.64 -12.14
N ARG A 57 10.90 14.55 -11.28
CA ARG A 57 12.13 15.38 -11.38
C ARG A 57 12.98 15.07 -12.61
N ASN A 58 13.01 13.83 -13.09
CA ASN A 58 13.84 13.43 -14.23
C ASN A 58 13.12 13.53 -15.58
N PHE A 59 11.80 13.30 -15.60
CA PHE A 59 11.00 13.20 -16.83
C PHE A 59 9.97 14.32 -16.99
N GLY A 60 9.79 15.18 -15.98
CA GLY A 60 8.87 16.32 -16.02
C GLY A 60 7.38 15.95 -16.02
N SER A 61 7.05 14.68 -15.78
CA SER A 61 5.69 14.14 -15.80
C SER A 61 5.60 12.90 -14.91
N ASP A 62 4.46 12.71 -14.26
CA ASP A 62 4.13 11.54 -13.43
C ASP A 62 3.38 10.45 -14.21
N GLN A 63 3.13 10.67 -15.50
CA GLN A 63 2.49 9.69 -16.38
C GLN A 63 3.43 8.54 -16.71
N VAL A 64 2.91 7.31 -16.65
CA VAL A 64 3.68 6.08 -16.96
C VAL A 64 4.24 6.09 -18.38
N ASN A 65 3.57 6.75 -19.33
CA ASN A 65 4.04 6.85 -20.71
C ASN A 65 5.28 7.75 -20.85
N SER A 66 5.51 8.67 -19.91
CA SER A 66 6.67 9.57 -19.95
C SER A 66 8.01 8.86 -19.73
N ILE A 67 7.95 7.61 -19.27
CA ILE A 67 9.10 6.77 -18.95
C ILE A 67 9.33 5.67 -20.01
N GLU A 68 8.64 5.70 -21.15
CA GLU A 68 8.78 4.68 -22.21
C GLU A 68 10.19 4.58 -22.79
N ASN A 69 10.96 5.67 -22.77
CA ASN A 69 12.35 5.70 -23.23
C ASN A 69 13.32 4.87 -22.34
N MET A 70 12.84 4.30 -21.22
CA MET A 70 13.59 3.34 -20.40
C MET A 70 13.41 1.88 -20.85
N LYS A 71 12.51 1.61 -21.80
CA LYS A 71 12.37 0.26 -22.39
C LYS A 71 13.57 0.00 -23.30
N LEU A 72 14.20 -1.18 -23.16
CA LEU A 72 15.28 -1.68 -24.02
C LEU A 72 14.80 -1.98 -25.44
#